data_AF-A0A369JR99-F1
#
_entry.id   AF-A0A369JR99-F1
#
_cell.length_a   1.000
_cell.length_b   1.000
_cell.length_c   1.000
_cell.angle_alpha   90.00
_cell.angle_beta   90.00
_cell.angle_gamma   90.00
#
_symmetry.space_group_name_H-M   'P 1'
#
loop_
_entity.id
_entity.type
_entity.pdbx_description
1 polymer ?
#
loop_
_entity_poly.entity_id
_entity_poly.type
_entity_poly.pdbx_seq_one_letter_code
_entity_poly.pdbx_strand_id
1 'polypeptide(L)'
;MSIEYADQLDSFIARFTDILQSNNTSVLLSIIQSNPTTSCAEALAVAIIDRAQSHPQAVDSLVLPLRALFDSVERKSVLVHDYDAGSEAVTFHYVLTLHLAEFIKDALHETALHTPKHTKITPSNPTLAIALFSASAIKNGLLTNTSAPYNFTRQGLQLRDSSFDAEGEVERQEVVAIGACVHLRIAGDIMKDKLLFQGENLLHALQALQTKNVISYPPGIALLEDTITDAEGGFSGDGESSADVWKKLFPDHS
;
A
#
# COMPACT_ATOMS: atom_id res chain seq x y z
N MET A 1 -18.46 -19.86 -0.57
CA MET A 1 -17.09 -20.35 -0.82
C MET A 1 -17.12 -21.88 -0.78
N SER A 2 -16.64 -22.56 -1.81
CA SER A 2 -16.54 -24.02 -1.82
C SER A 2 -15.29 -24.48 -1.07
N ILE A 3 -15.29 -25.71 -0.55
CA ILE A 3 -14.12 -26.31 0.12
C ILE A 3 -12.91 -26.36 -0.83
N GLU A 4 -13.16 -26.73 -2.09
CA GLU A 4 -12.12 -26.77 -3.14
C GLU A 4 -11.47 -25.41 -3.39
N TYR A 5 -12.22 -24.31 -3.32
CA TYR A 5 -11.67 -22.96 -3.45
C TYR A 5 -10.73 -22.62 -2.30
N ALA A 6 -11.15 -22.91 -1.06
CA ALA A 6 -10.36 -22.62 0.13
C ALA A 6 -9.05 -23.42 0.14
N ASP A 7 -9.12 -24.72 -0.17
CA ASP A 7 -7.93 -25.59 -0.23
C ASP A 7 -6.93 -25.12 -1.31
N GLN A 8 -7.43 -24.67 -2.47
CA GLN A 8 -6.59 -24.11 -3.52
C GLN A 8 -5.94 -22.80 -3.09
N LEU A 9 -6.72 -21.88 -2.51
CA LEU A 9 -6.25 -20.59 -2.01
C LEU A 9 -5.11 -20.78 -0.99
N ASP A 10 -5.32 -21.62 0.02
CA ASP A 10 -4.33 -21.90 1.07
C ASP A 10 -3.04 -22.50 0.49
N SER A 11 -3.17 -23.44 -0.46
CA SER A 11 -2.02 -24.04 -1.15
C SER A 11 -1.21 -23.00 -1.93
N PHE A 12 -1.88 -22.10 -2.64
CA PHE A 12 -1.21 -21.02 -3.38
C PHE A 12 -0.57 -20.00 -2.44
N ILE A 13 -1.22 -19.60 -1.34
CA ILE A 13 -0.68 -18.63 -0.37
C ILE A 13 0.64 -19.13 0.19
N ALA A 14 0.68 -20.38 0.68
CA ALA A 14 1.90 -20.97 1.22
C ALA A 14 3.03 -20.97 0.17
N ARG A 15 2.71 -21.40 -1.06
CA ARG A 15 3.69 -21.47 -2.15
C ARG A 15 4.21 -20.09 -2.56
N PHE A 16 3.35 -19.08 -2.68
CA PHE A 16 3.78 -17.73 -3.06
C PHE A 16 4.57 -17.03 -1.97
N THR A 17 4.22 -17.26 -0.70
CA THR A 17 4.98 -16.74 0.45
C THR A 17 6.43 -17.18 0.39
N ASP A 18 6.68 -18.47 0.15
CA ASP A 18 8.04 -19.00 0.01
C ASP A 18 8.78 -18.42 -1.20
N ILE A 19 8.11 -18.28 -2.34
CA ILE A 19 8.75 -17.79 -3.57
C ILE A 19 9.09 -16.30 -3.46
N LEU A 20 8.22 -15.49 -2.87
CA LEU A 20 8.44 -14.05 -2.69
C LEU A 20 9.63 -13.75 -1.76
N GLN A 21 9.98 -14.65 -0.83
CA GLN A 21 11.21 -14.51 -0.05
C GLN A 21 12.47 -14.60 -0.90
N SER A 22 12.43 -15.37 -1.99
CA SER A 22 13.53 -15.55 -2.93
C SER A 22 13.51 -14.56 -4.11
N ASN A 23 12.50 -13.68 -4.19
CA ASN A 23 12.26 -12.76 -5.32
C ASN A 23 12.24 -13.44 -6.71
N ASN A 24 11.87 -14.72 -6.77
CA ASN A 24 11.94 -15.50 -8.01
C ASN A 24 10.66 -15.33 -8.86
N THR A 25 10.58 -14.22 -9.58
CA THR A 25 9.43 -13.87 -10.44
C THR A 25 9.25 -14.82 -11.62
N SER A 26 10.29 -15.54 -12.06
CA SER A 26 10.18 -16.53 -13.13
C SER A 26 9.34 -17.73 -12.73
N VAL A 27 9.47 -18.18 -11.47
CA VAL A 27 8.65 -19.26 -10.92
C VAL A 27 7.22 -18.78 -10.70
N LEU A 28 7.02 -17.56 -10.19
CA LEU A 28 5.68 -16.96 -10.07
C LEU A 28 4.97 -16.93 -11.42
N LEU A 29 5.65 -16.45 -12.46
CA LEU A 29 5.09 -16.38 -13.81
C LEU A 29 4.70 -17.77 -14.33
N SER A 30 5.56 -18.78 -14.13
CA SER A 30 5.25 -20.16 -14.53
C SER A 30 4.00 -20.70 -13.82
N ILE A 31 3.81 -20.39 -12.54
CA ILE A 31 2.63 -20.81 -11.78
C ILE A 31 1.38 -20.14 -12.31
N ILE A 32 1.42 -18.82 -12.47
CA ILE A 32 0.32 -17.99 -12.99
C ILE A 32 -0.11 -18.50 -14.37
N GLN A 33 0.84 -18.76 -15.28
CA GLN A 33 0.54 -19.27 -16.61
C GLN A 33 -0.08 -20.68 -16.59
N SER A 34 0.29 -21.51 -15.62
CA SER A 34 -0.20 -22.89 -15.53
C SER A 34 -1.56 -22.97 -14.83
N ASN A 35 -1.88 -22.01 -13.96
CA ASN A 35 -3.11 -21.97 -13.16
C ASN A 35 -3.62 -20.53 -13.04
N PRO A 36 -4.11 -19.90 -14.12
CA PRO A 36 -4.59 -18.53 -14.07
C PRO A 36 -6.03 -18.48 -13.53
N THR A 37 -6.20 -18.80 -12.25
CA THR A 37 -7.50 -18.78 -11.55
C THR A 37 -7.65 -17.54 -10.69
N THR A 38 -8.89 -17.23 -10.29
CA THR A 38 -9.18 -16.20 -9.28
C THR A 38 -8.45 -16.47 -7.97
N SER A 39 -8.47 -17.73 -7.51
CA SER A 39 -7.76 -18.16 -6.29
C SER A 39 -6.25 -17.95 -6.38
N CYS A 40 -5.64 -18.12 -7.55
CA CYS A 40 -4.23 -17.87 -7.78
C CYS A 40 -3.91 -16.37 -7.72
N ALA A 41 -4.75 -15.51 -8.30
CA ALA A 41 -4.60 -14.07 -8.22
C ALA A 41 -4.78 -13.54 -6.78
N GLU A 42 -5.83 -14.00 -6.08
CA GLU A 42 -6.09 -13.66 -4.67
C GLU A 42 -4.93 -14.10 -3.77
N ALA A 43 -4.48 -15.35 -3.89
CA ALA A 43 -3.36 -15.88 -3.11
C ALA A 43 -2.08 -15.07 -3.29
N LEU A 44 -1.79 -14.64 -4.51
CA LEU A 44 -0.61 -13.81 -4.78
C LEU A 44 -0.76 -12.44 -4.13
N ALA A 45 -1.94 -11.82 -4.19
CA ALA A 45 -2.19 -10.55 -3.51
C ALA A 45 -2.04 -10.67 -1.99
N VAL A 46 -2.57 -11.74 -1.37
CA VAL A 46 -2.38 -12.02 0.07
C VAL A 46 -0.90 -12.15 0.41
N ALA A 47 -0.15 -12.98 -0.33
CA ALA A 47 1.27 -13.21 -0.06
C ALA A 47 2.13 -11.94 -0.21
N ILE A 48 1.76 -11.02 -1.12
CA ILE A 48 2.41 -9.70 -1.27
C ILE A 48 2.18 -8.84 -0.02
N ILE A 49 0.94 -8.78 0.47
CA ILE A 49 0.56 -7.99 1.64
C ILE A 49 1.24 -8.54 2.91
N ASP A 50 1.21 -9.85 3.11
CA ASP A 50 1.87 -10.51 4.24
C ASP A 50 3.38 -10.26 4.24
N ARG A 51 4.01 -10.33 3.05
CA ARG A 51 5.43 -10.03 2.91
C ARG A 51 5.74 -8.58 3.24
N ALA A 52 4.94 -7.64 2.77
CA ALA A 52 5.09 -6.22 3.05
C ALA A 52 4.95 -5.90 4.55
N GLN A 53 3.96 -6.51 5.22
CA GLN A 53 3.72 -6.31 6.66
C GLN A 53 4.81 -6.94 7.53
N SER A 54 5.28 -8.14 7.17
CA SER A 54 6.31 -8.85 7.93
C SER A 54 7.72 -8.27 7.73
N HIS A 55 7.98 -7.65 6.59
CA HIS A 55 9.30 -7.13 6.22
C HIS A 55 9.21 -5.73 5.58
N PRO A 56 8.74 -4.71 6.32
CA PRO A 56 8.50 -3.37 5.77
C PRO A 56 9.76 -2.75 5.16
N GLN A 57 10.95 -2.96 5.73
CA GLN A 57 12.20 -2.45 5.16
C GLN A 57 12.55 -3.03 3.77
N ALA A 58 11.97 -4.18 3.41
CA ALA A 58 12.26 -4.87 2.15
C ALA A 58 11.25 -4.56 1.04
N VAL A 59 10.30 -3.64 1.24
CA VAL A 59 9.22 -3.39 0.27
C VAL A 59 9.72 -2.90 -1.09
N ASP A 60 10.79 -2.10 -1.16
CA ASP A 60 11.38 -1.68 -2.44
C ASP A 60 11.92 -2.89 -3.23
N SER A 61 12.52 -3.86 -2.52
CA SER A 61 13.01 -5.11 -3.11
C SER A 61 11.89 -6.06 -3.52
N LEU A 62 10.68 -5.87 -3.00
CA LEU A 62 9.48 -6.61 -3.37
C LEU A 62 8.78 -5.96 -4.58
N VAL A 63 8.64 -4.64 -4.60
CA VAL A 63 7.86 -3.90 -5.61
C VAL A 63 8.47 -3.97 -7.00
N LEU A 64 9.79 -3.80 -7.13
CA LEU A 64 10.45 -3.78 -8.45
C LEU A 64 10.30 -5.12 -9.21
N PRO A 65 10.57 -6.29 -8.60
CA PRO A 65 10.29 -7.57 -9.24
C PRO A 65 8.80 -7.78 -9.55
N LEU A 66 7.89 -7.36 -8.65
CA LEU A 66 6.45 -7.48 -8.89
C LEU A 66 6.00 -6.67 -10.11
N ARG A 67 6.52 -5.45 -10.30
CA ARG A 67 6.25 -4.68 -11.52
C ARG A 67 6.66 -5.44 -12.79
N ALA A 68 7.85 -6.02 -12.80
CA ALA A 68 8.32 -6.80 -13.95
C ALA A 68 7.48 -8.07 -14.19
N LEU A 69 6.97 -8.69 -13.11
CA LEU A 69 6.02 -9.79 -13.18
C LEU A 69 4.70 -9.35 -13.81
N PHE A 70 4.13 -8.23 -13.35
CA PHE A 70 2.87 -7.68 -13.86
C PHE A 70 2.98 -7.37 -15.36
N ASP A 71 4.03 -6.65 -15.77
CA ASP A 71 4.29 -6.36 -17.19
C ASP A 71 4.39 -7.65 -18.02
N SER A 72 4.99 -8.71 -17.46
CA SER A 72 5.16 -9.98 -18.15
C SER A 72 3.86 -10.77 -18.29
N VAL A 73 3.03 -10.77 -17.26
CA VAL A 73 1.69 -11.38 -17.27
C VAL A 73 0.80 -10.66 -18.27
N GLU A 74 0.81 -9.33 -18.27
CA GLU A 74 0.02 -8.50 -19.19
C GLU A 74 0.44 -8.69 -20.64
N ARG A 75 1.75 -8.64 -20.94
CA ARG A 75 2.29 -8.92 -22.29
C ARG A 75 1.92 -10.29 -22.83
N LYS A 76 1.75 -11.28 -21.95
CA LYS A 76 1.37 -12.65 -22.31
C LYS A 76 -0.15 -12.83 -22.37
N SER A 77 -0.92 -11.81 -22.03
CA SER A 77 -2.39 -11.82 -22.04
C SER A 77 -2.97 -13.05 -21.33
N VAL A 78 -2.43 -13.37 -20.15
CA VAL A 78 -2.91 -14.51 -19.35
C VAL A 78 -4.36 -14.23 -18.93
N LEU A 79 -5.27 -15.16 -19.21
CA LEU A 79 -6.70 -15.02 -18.97
C LEU A 79 -7.17 -15.86 -17.78
N VAL A 80 -8.10 -15.30 -17.01
CA VAL A 80 -8.80 -15.92 -15.89
C VAL A 80 -10.24 -16.17 -16.30
N HIS A 81 -10.70 -17.41 -16.12
CA HIS A 81 -12.02 -17.87 -16.60
C HIS A 81 -13.05 -18.07 -15.48
N ASP A 82 -12.63 -18.02 -14.22
CA ASP A 82 -13.42 -18.32 -13.03
C ASP A 82 -13.67 -17.07 -12.14
N TYR A 83 -13.44 -15.86 -12.66
CA TYR A 83 -13.63 -14.61 -11.92
C TYR A 83 -15.10 -14.30 -11.61
N ASP A 84 -15.99 -14.51 -12.57
CA ASP A 84 -17.44 -14.43 -12.37
C ASP A 84 -18.15 -15.43 -13.28
N ALA A 85 -19.00 -16.27 -12.69
CA ALA A 85 -19.61 -17.40 -13.38
C ALA A 85 -20.54 -16.92 -14.50
N GLY A 86 -20.13 -17.14 -15.76
CA GLY A 86 -20.89 -16.73 -16.95
C GLY A 86 -20.45 -15.41 -17.57
N SER A 87 -19.39 -14.78 -17.06
CA SER A 87 -18.76 -13.61 -17.66
C SER A 87 -17.70 -13.99 -18.73
N GLU A 88 -17.32 -13.02 -19.57
CA GLU A 88 -16.16 -13.17 -20.44
C GLU A 88 -14.87 -13.28 -19.62
N ALA A 89 -13.89 -14.02 -20.15
CA ALA A 89 -12.60 -14.14 -19.50
C ALA A 89 -11.92 -12.77 -19.35
N VAL A 90 -11.39 -12.50 -18.16
CA VAL A 90 -10.68 -11.27 -17.83
C VAL A 90 -9.18 -11.54 -17.75
N THR A 91 -8.35 -10.50 -17.79
CA THR A 91 -6.90 -10.70 -17.66
C THR A 91 -6.51 -11.00 -16.21
N PHE A 92 -5.50 -11.84 -16.01
CA PHE A 92 -4.96 -12.11 -14.67
C PHE A 92 -4.45 -10.83 -14.01
N HIS A 93 -3.87 -9.92 -14.79
CA HIS A 93 -3.44 -8.60 -14.32
C HIS A 93 -4.59 -7.81 -13.69
N TYR A 94 -5.77 -7.82 -14.32
CA TYR A 94 -6.96 -7.14 -13.79
C TYR A 94 -7.40 -7.74 -12.45
N VAL A 95 -7.55 -9.07 -12.38
CA VAL A 95 -8.01 -9.78 -11.17
C VAL A 95 -7.03 -9.57 -10.00
N LEU A 96 -5.73 -9.70 -10.28
CA LEU A 96 -4.68 -9.48 -9.28
C LEU A 96 -4.67 -8.04 -8.76
N THR A 97 -4.79 -7.05 -9.65
CA THR A 97 -4.82 -5.63 -9.26
C THR A 97 -6.04 -5.32 -8.41
N LEU A 98 -7.19 -5.93 -8.71
CA LEU A 98 -8.41 -5.76 -7.95
C LEU A 98 -8.26 -6.30 -6.51
N HIS A 99 -7.80 -7.54 -6.35
CA HIS A 99 -7.56 -8.11 -5.02
C HIS A 99 -6.48 -7.34 -4.25
N LEU A 100 -5.39 -6.97 -4.91
CA LEU A 100 -4.33 -6.18 -4.27
C LEU A 100 -4.85 -4.81 -3.81
N ALA A 101 -5.66 -4.13 -4.62
CA ALA A 101 -6.30 -2.87 -4.24
C ALA A 101 -7.26 -3.03 -3.05
N GLU A 102 -8.03 -4.13 -3.01
CA GLU A 102 -8.92 -4.46 -1.91
C GLU A 102 -8.15 -4.70 -0.61
N PHE A 103 -7.12 -5.55 -0.63
CA PHE A 103 -6.32 -5.82 0.58
C PHE A 103 -5.53 -4.60 1.06
N ILE A 104 -5.04 -3.75 0.15
CA ILE A 104 -4.43 -2.47 0.54
C ILE A 104 -5.45 -1.56 1.19
N LYS A 105 -6.66 -1.46 0.62
CA LYS A 105 -7.74 -0.68 1.22
C LYS A 105 -8.07 -1.21 2.62
N ASP A 106 -8.23 -2.52 2.77
CA ASP A 106 -8.52 -3.15 4.05
C ASP A 106 -7.43 -2.92 5.07
N ALA A 107 -6.16 -2.96 4.69
CA ALA A 107 -5.07 -2.71 5.62
C ALA A 107 -4.91 -1.22 5.97
N LEU A 108 -5.12 -0.30 5.03
CA LEU A 108 -5.00 1.15 5.27
C LEU A 108 -6.19 1.71 6.06
N HIS A 109 -7.40 1.29 5.69
CA HIS A 109 -8.66 1.80 6.25
C HIS A 109 -9.25 0.90 7.34
N GLU A 110 -8.67 -0.28 7.55
CA GLU A 110 -9.11 -1.28 8.53
C GLU A 110 -10.58 -1.65 8.31
N THR A 111 -10.94 -1.91 7.04
CA THR A 111 -12.31 -2.23 6.61
C THR A 111 -12.67 -3.71 6.71
N ALA A 112 -11.70 -4.57 6.99
CA ALA A 112 -11.94 -5.99 7.26
C ALA A 112 -12.78 -6.17 8.54
N LEU A 113 -13.81 -7.02 8.45
CA LEU A 113 -14.69 -7.31 9.57
C LEU A 113 -13.90 -7.81 10.78
N HIS A 114 -14.20 -7.26 11.96
CA HIS A 114 -13.59 -7.62 13.25
C HIS A 114 -12.10 -7.29 13.41
N THR A 115 -11.47 -6.60 12.46
CA THR A 115 -10.12 -6.07 12.66
C THR A 115 -10.18 -4.84 13.59
N PRO A 116 -9.53 -4.87 14.76
CA PRO A 116 -9.49 -3.73 15.66
C PRO A 116 -8.69 -2.59 15.04
N LYS A 117 -9.06 -1.35 15.35
CA LYS A 117 -8.36 -0.21 14.81
C LYS A 117 -6.91 -0.15 15.31
N HIS A 118 -5.92 0.04 14.43
CA HIS A 118 -4.52 0.08 14.82
C HIS A 118 -4.08 1.50 15.20
N THR A 119 -4.10 1.81 16.49
CA THR A 119 -3.83 3.16 17.03
C THR A 119 -2.39 3.37 17.52
N LYS A 120 -1.60 2.30 17.66
CA LYS A 120 -0.24 2.37 18.23
C LYS A 120 0.82 2.59 17.15
N ILE A 121 1.76 3.50 17.38
CA ILE A 121 2.92 3.70 16.51
C ILE A 121 4.02 2.71 16.90
N THR A 122 4.05 1.55 16.23
CA THR A 122 5.07 0.51 16.44
C THR A 122 5.55 -0.05 15.10
N PRO A 123 6.75 -0.67 15.04
CA PRO A 123 7.22 -1.32 13.82
C PRO A 123 6.33 -2.47 13.33
N SER A 124 5.48 -3.02 14.20
CA SER A 124 4.53 -4.07 13.87
C SER A 124 3.16 -3.53 13.43
N ASN A 125 3.00 -2.21 13.26
CA ASN A 125 1.73 -1.63 12.84
C ASN A 125 1.49 -1.94 11.33
N PRO A 126 0.47 -2.74 10.99
CA PRO A 126 0.25 -3.16 9.61
C PRO A 126 -0.16 -2.00 8.70
N THR A 127 -0.87 -1.00 9.22
CA THR A 127 -1.27 0.22 8.49
C THR A 127 -0.03 0.99 8.01
N LEU A 128 0.97 1.17 8.89
CA LEU A 128 2.21 1.86 8.53
C LEU A 128 3.07 1.04 7.55
N ALA A 129 3.11 -0.28 7.71
CA ALA A 129 3.83 -1.16 6.78
C ALA A 129 3.19 -1.15 5.38
N ILE A 130 1.86 -1.15 5.29
CA ILE A 130 1.16 -1.06 4.01
C ILE A 130 1.20 0.36 3.42
N ALA A 131 1.24 1.40 4.25
CA ALA A 131 1.52 2.75 3.75
C ALA A 131 2.88 2.79 3.05
N LEU A 132 3.90 2.18 3.65
CA LEU A 132 5.23 2.08 3.07
C LEU A 132 5.24 1.32 1.74
N PHE A 133 4.59 0.15 1.69
CA PHE A 133 4.46 -0.66 0.48
C PHE A 133 3.71 0.08 -0.63
N SER A 134 2.54 0.64 -0.33
CA SER A 134 1.70 1.28 -1.34
C SER A 134 2.34 2.56 -1.88
N ALA A 135 3.10 3.30 -1.05
CA ALA A 135 3.93 4.41 -1.53
C ALA A 135 5.02 3.96 -2.50
N SER A 136 5.79 2.92 -2.14
CA SER A 136 6.81 2.35 -3.05
C SER A 136 6.19 1.84 -4.35
N ALA A 137 5.04 1.18 -4.26
CA ALA A 137 4.29 0.70 -5.41
C ALA A 137 3.78 1.84 -6.30
N ILE A 138 3.35 2.97 -5.75
CA ILE A 138 2.98 4.16 -6.52
C ILE A 138 4.21 4.79 -7.18
N LYS A 139 5.29 5.00 -6.41
CA LYS A 139 6.59 5.52 -6.90
C LYS A 139 7.07 4.75 -8.13
N ASN A 140 6.94 3.43 -8.06
CA ASN A 140 7.41 2.52 -9.10
C ASN A 140 6.34 2.17 -10.15
N GLY A 141 5.18 2.83 -10.18
CA GLY A 141 4.20 2.67 -11.26
C GLY A 141 3.29 1.44 -11.16
N LEU A 142 3.33 0.69 -10.06
CA LEU A 142 2.52 -0.53 -9.86
C LEU A 142 1.07 -0.20 -9.47
N LEU A 143 0.86 0.84 -8.65
CA LEU A 143 -0.45 1.17 -8.07
C LEU A 143 -0.90 2.61 -8.32
N THR A 144 -0.37 3.25 -9.37
CA THR A 144 -0.59 4.69 -9.64
C THR A 144 -2.07 5.07 -9.81
N ASN A 145 -2.94 4.12 -10.15
CA ASN A 145 -4.38 4.34 -10.37
C ASN A 145 -5.29 3.77 -9.27
N THR A 146 -4.72 3.24 -8.19
CA THR A 146 -5.49 2.71 -7.06
C THR A 146 -5.89 3.85 -6.12
N SER A 147 -7.18 4.05 -5.89
CA SER A 147 -7.68 5.21 -5.12
C SER A 147 -7.44 5.12 -3.61
N ALA A 148 -7.37 3.90 -3.05
CA ALA A 148 -7.31 3.70 -1.60
C ALA A 148 -6.10 4.38 -0.91
N PRO A 149 -4.85 4.30 -1.44
CA PRO A 149 -3.72 5.05 -0.91
C PRO A 149 -3.91 6.58 -0.97
N TYR A 150 -4.50 7.13 -2.03
CA TYR A 150 -4.78 8.56 -2.13
C TYR A 150 -5.81 9.00 -1.09
N ASN A 151 -6.91 8.25 -0.94
CA ASN A 151 -7.93 8.55 0.06
C ASN A 151 -7.37 8.47 1.49
N PHE A 152 -6.54 7.46 1.77
CA PHE A 152 -5.83 7.34 3.05
C PHE A 152 -4.92 8.55 3.32
N THR A 153 -4.16 8.99 2.31
CA THR A 153 -3.32 10.20 2.42
C THR A 153 -4.14 11.45 2.69
N ARG A 154 -5.25 11.63 1.97
CA ARG A 154 -6.18 12.75 2.19
C ARG A 154 -6.74 12.74 3.61
N GLN A 155 -7.06 11.55 4.15
CA GLN A 155 -7.52 11.39 5.52
C GLN A 155 -6.43 11.78 6.53
N GLY A 156 -5.19 11.35 6.32
CA GLY A 156 -4.06 11.71 7.20
C GLY A 156 -3.69 13.18 7.17
N LEU A 157 -3.89 13.83 6.01
CA LEU A 157 -3.77 15.28 5.85
C LEU A 157 -4.95 16.06 6.47
N GLN A 158 -5.95 15.37 7.01
CA GLN A 158 -7.18 15.97 7.56
C GLN A 158 -7.86 16.92 6.57
N LEU A 159 -7.88 16.54 5.28
CA LEU A 159 -8.52 17.34 4.25
C LEU A 159 -10.04 17.36 4.44
N ARG A 160 -10.68 18.34 3.82
CA ARG A 160 -12.14 18.41 3.82
C ARG A 160 -12.69 17.18 3.09
N ASP A 161 -13.81 16.66 3.59
CA ASP A 161 -14.52 15.50 3.04
C ASP A 161 -13.74 14.17 3.12
N SER A 162 -12.67 14.08 3.91
CA SER A 162 -11.92 12.84 4.13
C SER A 162 -12.40 12.01 5.32
N SER A 163 -13.45 12.45 6.03
CA SER A 163 -14.01 11.80 7.22
C SER A 163 -12.97 11.51 8.33
N PHE A 164 -11.94 12.37 8.48
CA PHE A 164 -10.88 12.18 9.48
C PHE A 164 -11.36 12.32 10.94
N ASP A 165 -12.54 12.91 11.13
CA ASP A 165 -13.21 13.18 12.41
C ASP A 165 -14.41 12.25 12.65
N ALA A 166 -14.62 11.23 11.80
CA ALA A 166 -15.66 10.24 11.99
C ALA A 166 -15.44 9.41 13.27
N GLU A 167 -16.54 8.88 13.81
CA GLU A 167 -16.49 7.99 14.97
C GLU A 167 -15.58 6.77 14.68
N GLY A 168 -14.63 6.51 15.57
CA GLY A 168 -13.62 5.45 15.42
C GLY A 168 -12.36 5.85 14.62
N GLU A 169 -12.35 6.99 13.92
CA GLU A 169 -11.17 7.48 13.19
C GLU A 169 -10.32 8.45 14.02
N VAL A 170 -10.90 9.12 15.02
CA VAL A 170 -10.20 10.07 15.91
C VAL A 170 -8.99 9.43 16.58
N GLU A 171 -9.11 8.19 17.05
CA GLU A 171 -8.03 7.47 17.75
C GLU A 171 -6.87 7.08 16.82
N ARG A 172 -7.09 7.11 15.50
CA ARG A 172 -6.10 6.73 14.48
C ARG A 172 -5.42 7.93 13.85
N GLN A 173 -5.85 9.15 14.16
CA GLN A 173 -5.39 10.35 13.45
C GLN A 173 -3.86 10.45 13.39
N GLU A 174 -3.16 10.09 14.46
CA GLU A 174 -1.71 10.07 14.47
C GLU A 174 -1.10 9.04 13.52
N VAL A 175 -1.61 7.80 13.51
CA VAL A 175 -1.18 6.72 12.60
C VAL A 175 -1.40 7.11 11.15
N VAL A 176 -2.59 7.63 10.83
CA VAL A 176 -2.95 8.01 9.47
C VAL A 176 -2.17 9.24 9.02
N ALA A 177 -1.93 10.22 9.91
CA ALA A 177 -1.09 11.39 9.62
C ALA A 177 0.37 11.00 9.33
N ILE A 178 0.95 10.09 10.14
CA ILE A 178 2.28 9.54 9.87
C ILE A 178 2.29 8.77 8.54
N GLY A 179 1.27 7.94 8.29
CA GLY A 179 1.13 7.22 7.02
C GLY A 179 1.04 8.14 5.80
N ALA A 180 0.35 9.28 5.92
CA ALA A 180 0.33 10.31 4.87
C ALA A 180 1.71 10.93 4.64
N CYS A 181 2.48 11.20 5.70
CA CYS A 181 3.86 11.67 5.58
C CYS A 181 4.74 10.61 4.89
N VAL A 182 4.59 9.33 5.24
CA VAL A 182 5.28 8.21 4.58
C VAL A 182 4.99 8.19 3.07
N HIS A 183 3.72 8.28 2.68
CA HIS A 183 3.33 8.35 1.27
C HIS A 183 3.99 9.51 0.53
N LEU A 184 3.97 10.70 1.11
CA LEU A 184 4.51 11.92 0.49
C LEU A 184 6.04 11.92 0.42
N ARG A 185 6.74 11.39 1.42
CA ARG A 185 8.21 11.29 1.38
C ARG A 185 8.72 10.34 0.30
N ILE A 186 7.96 9.28 0.01
CA ILE A 186 8.38 8.25 -0.96
C ILE A 186 7.87 8.57 -2.37
N ALA A 187 6.63 9.02 -2.50
CA ALA A 187 5.94 9.16 -3.78
C ALA A 187 5.25 10.53 -3.96
N GLY A 188 5.67 11.55 -3.22
CA GLY A 188 5.02 12.88 -3.23
C GLY A 188 5.04 13.56 -4.60
N ASP A 189 6.07 13.34 -5.40
CA ASP A 189 6.21 13.83 -6.78
C ASP A 189 5.08 13.33 -7.69
N ILE A 190 4.70 12.05 -7.55
CA ILE A 190 3.60 11.41 -8.28
C ILE A 190 2.25 11.73 -7.65
N MET A 191 2.18 11.76 -6.32
CA MET A 191 0.91 11.84 -5.61
C MET A 191 0.32 13.25 -5.55
N LYS A 192 1.16 14.30 -5.46
CA LYS A 192 0.70 15.68 -5.21
C LYS A 192 -0.40 16.17 -6.16
N ASP A 193 -0.34 15.77 -7.44
CA ASP A 193 -1.27 16.23 -8.48
C ASP A 193 -2.64 15.53 -8.40
N LYS A 194 -2.72 14.38 -7.73
CA LYS A 194 -3.95 13.60 -7.56
C LYS A 194 -4.58 13.75 -6.17
N LEU A 195 -3.84 14.32 -5.21
CA LEU A 195 -4.28 14.41 -3.82
C LEU A 195 -5.26 15.53 -3.56
N LEU A 196 -5.16 16.65 -4.28
CA LEU A 196 -5.87 17.89 -3.97
C LEU A 196 -7.04 18.12 -4.92
N PHE A 197 -8.20 18.50 -4.38
CA PHE A 197 -9.28 19.14 -5.12
C PHE A 197 -9.09 20.67 -5.17
N GLN A 198 -9.84 21.34 -6.04
CA GLN A 198 -9.74 22.78 -6.26
C GLN A 198 -9.76 23.57 -4.94
N GLY A 199 -8.71 24.35 -4.68
CA GLY A 199 -8.56 25.20 -3.50
C GLY A 199 -7.88 24.54 -2.29
N GLU A 200 -7.65 23.22 -2.32
CA GLU A 200 -6.82 22.56 -1.31
C GLU A 200 -5.33 22.86 -1.56
N ASN A 201 -4.55 23.01 -0.49
CA ASN A 201 -3.11 23.27 -0.55
C ASN A 201 -2.40 22.27 0.37
N LEU A 202 -1.53 21.45 -0.23
CA LEU A 202 -0.82 20.38 0.46
C LEU A 202 0.12 20.90 1.56
N LEU A 203 0.89 21.96 1.29
CA LEU A 203 1.79 22.56 2.27
C LEU A 203 1.00 23.10 3.48
N HIS A 204 -0.12 23.79 3.22
CA HIS A 204 -0.98 24.30 4.28
C HIS A 204 -1.60 23.16 5.11
N ALA A 205 -2.00 22.04 4.49
CA ALA A 205 -2.51 20.87 5.20
C ALA A 205 -1.44 20.27 6.13
N LEU A 206 -0.21 20.10 5.65
CA LEU A 206 0.92 19.61 6.46
C LEU A 206 1.23 20.54 7.63
N GLN A 207 1.30 21.85 7.40
CA GLN A 207 1.50 22.86 8.44
C GLN A 207 0.36 22.87 9.48
N ALA A 208 -0.88 22.57 9.06
CA ALA A 208 -2.00 22.42 9.96
C ALA A 208 -1.86 21.20 10.88
N LEU A 209 -1.32 20.07 10.41
CA LEU A 209 -1.01 18.91 11.26
C LEU A 209 -0.02 19.28 12.36
N GLN A 210 1.02 20.05 12.02
CA GLN A 210 2.01 20.53 12.97
C GLN A 210 1.38 21.48 14.00
N THR A 211 0.62 22.49 13.54
CA THR A 211 -0.01 23.50 14.40
C THR A 211 -1.02 22.89 15.38
N LYS A 212 -1.76 21.87 14.94
CA LYS A 212 -2.75 21.16 15.77
C LYS A 212 -2.12 20.08 16.67
N ASN A 213 -0.81 19.84 16.57
CA ASN A 213 -0.11 18.74 17.26
C ASN A 213 -0.78 17.37 17.03
N VAL A 214 -1.14 17.06 15.78
CA VAL A 214 -1.79 15.78 15.43
C VAL A 214 -0.85 14.60 15.67
N ILE A 215 0.45 14.80 15.45
CA ILE A 215 1.49 13.80 15.67
C ILE A 215 2.23 14.15 16.96
N SER A 216 2.28 13.20 17.88
CA SER A 216 2.94 13.32 19.19
C SER A 216 4.22 12.47 19.28
N TYR A 217 4.35 11.45 18.43
CA TYR A 217 5.48 10.55 18.33
C TYR A 217 6.70 11.28 17.75
N PRO A 218 7.82 11.39 18.49
CA PRO A 218 8.94 12.26 18.08
C PRO A 218 9.54 11.93 16.70
N PRO A 219 9.80 10.66 16.33
CA PRO A 219 10.21 10.35 14.96
C PRO A 219 9.16 10.70 13.90
N GLY A 220 7.87 10.62 14.25
CA GLY A 220 6.77 11.06 13.38
C GLY A 220 6.74 12.58 13.18
N ILE A 221 7.08 13.37 14.21
CA ILE A 221 7.20 14.82 14.11
C ILE A 221 8.35 15.19 13.15
N ALA A 222 9.51 14.56 13.31
CA ALA A 222 10.64 14.78 12.42
C ALA A 222 10.29 14.42 10.96
N LEU A 223 9.55 13.33 10.75
CA LEU A 223 9.06 12.95 9.42
C LEU A 223 8.10 14.00 8.83
N LEU A 224 7.23 14.60 9.64
CA LEU A 224 6.34 15.69 9.21
C LEU A 224 7.14 16.93 8.81
N GLU A 225 8.16 17.33 9.58
CA GLU A 225 9.03 18.47 9.28
C GLU A 225 9.80 18.27 7.96
N ASP A 226 10.35 17.08 7.76
CA ASP A 226 10.97 16.67 6.50
C ASP A 226 9.95 16.73 5.34
N THR A 227 8.71 16.29 5.56
CA THR A 227 7.65 16.32 4.54
C THR A 227 7.22 17.73 4.18
N ILE A 228 7.16 18.65 5.15
CA ILE A 228 6.91 20.08 4.93
C ILE A 228 8.01 20.68 4.06
N THR A 229 9.28 20.37 4.38
CA THR A 229 10.44 20.85 3.61
C THR A 229 10.37 20.41 2.14
N ASP A 230 10.02 19.14 1.88
CA ASP A 230 9.83 18.66 0.50
C ASP A 230 8.65 19.35 -0.19
N ALA A 231 7.56 19.61 0.52
CA ALA A 231 6.40 20.31 -0.02
C ALA A 231 6.73 21.75 -0.42
N GLU A 232 7.55 22.46 0.35
CA GLU A 232 8.08 23.79 0.00
C GLU A 232 8.94 23.73 -1.27
N GLY A 233 9.73 22.67 -1.43
CA GLY A 233 10.49 22.37 -2.65
C GLY A 233 9.66 21.79 -3.80
N GLY A 234 8.34 21.65 -3.63
CA GLY A 234 7.42 21.10 -4.63
C GLY A 234 7.61 19.62 -4.94
N PHE A 235 8.21 18.84 -4.03
CA PHE A 235 8.59 17.43 -4.23
C PHE A 235 9.41 17.23 -5.52
N SER A 236 10.44 18.07 -5.72
CA SER A 236 11.25 18.08 -6.94
C SER A 236 12.40 17.05 -6.94
N GLY A 237 12.60 16.30 -5.85
CA GLY A 237 13.57 15.20 -5.76
C GLY A 237 12.97 13.82 -6.05
N ASP A 238 13.82 12.81 -6.17
CA ASP A 238 13.44 11.42 -6.53
C ASP A 238 12.70 10.65 -5.41
N GLY A 239 12.22 11.33 -4.35
CA GLY A 239 11.65 10.74 -3.14
C GLY A 239 12.62 9.86 -2.35
N GLU A 240 12.37 9.64 -1.07
CA GLU A 240 13.19 8.71 -0.26
C GLU A 240 12.93 7.24 -0.59
N SER A 241 13.87 6.37 -0.21
CA SER A 241 13.63 4.93 -0.21
C SER A 241 12.71 4.54 0.94
N SER A 242 11.96 3.45 0.77
CA SER A 242 11.10 2.93 1.84
C SER A 242 11.92 2.49 3.06
N ALA A 243 13.10 1.94 2.85
CA ALA A 243 13.98 1.52 3.93
C ALA A 243 14.44 2.71 4.80
N ASP A 244 14.81 3.83 4.17
CA ASP A 244 15.27 5.03 4.87
C ASP A 244 14.14 5.68 5.68
N VAL A 245 12.95 5.82 5.08
CA VAL A 245 11.76 6.36 5.77
C VAL A 245 11.39 5.48 6.96
N TRP A 246 11.43 4.15 6.80
CA TRP A 246 11.13 3.23 7.89
C TRP A 246 12.16 3.31 9.03
N LYS A 247 13.45 3.43 8.69
CA LYS A 247 14.53 3.58 9.66
C LYS A 247 14.45 4.90 10.42
N LYS A 248 14.03 5.99 9.76
CA LYS A 248 13.76 7.28 10.43
C LYS A 248 12.61 7.14 11.43
N LEU A 249 11.54 6.45 11.05
CA LEU A 249 10.36 6.28 11.91
C LEU A 249 10.64 5.34 13.09
N PHE A 250 11.48 4.32 12.90
CA PHE A 250 11.81 3.31 13.91
C PHE A 250 13.34 3.07 14.01
N PRO A 251 14.11 4.03 14.56
CA PRO A 251 15.57 3.99 14.54
C PRO A 251 16.17 2.83 15.35
N ASP A 252 15.50 2.42 16.43
CA ASP A 252 15.95 1.35 17.34
C ASP A 252 15.69 -0.07 16.80
N HIS A 253 15.14 -0.19 15.59
CA HIS A 253 14.72 -1.46 14.97
C HIS A 253 15.37 -1.69 13.59
N SER A 254 16.62 -1.25 13.44
CA SER A 254 17.42 -1.44 12.21
C SER A 254 18.54 -2.47 12.34
#